data_AF-A0A9Q3HAU4-F1
#
_entry.id   AF-A0A9Q3HAU4-F1
#
_cell.length_a   1.000
_cell.length_b   1.000
_cell.length_c   1.000
_cell.angle_alpha   90.00
_cell.angle_beta   90.00
_cell.angle_gamma   90.00
#
_symmetry.space_group_name_H-M   'P 1'
#
loop_
_entity.id
_entity.type
_entity.pdbx_description
1 polymer ?
#
loop_
_entity_poly.entity_id
_entity_poly.type
_entity_poly.pdbx_seq_one_letter_code
_entity_poly.pdbx_strand_id
1 'polypeptide(L)'
;MKEVHSRRNWAWWKSQIIQNYSNGTRIWQKTMSFENEKCSVEKDPYEWCLNHSKRLKAIDPQMNSQMRNHKLLTQMTGEQEHAVKFICNQNCTLDEIANTLQDVRKRTNIRKYTPYKSSGFKENQPFRV
;
A
#
# COMPACT_ATOMS: atom_id res chain seq x y z
N MET A 1 17.98 32.02 38.45
CA MET A 1 16.99 31.77 37.38
C MET A 1 16.27 30.43 37.63
N LYS A 2 15.18 30.41 38.40
CA LYS A 2 14.38 29.18 38.66
C LYS A 2 12.86 29.42 38.57
N GLU A 3 12.40 30.28 37.65
CA GLU A 3 10.98 30.70 37.63
C GLU A 3 10.28 30.61 36.26
N VAL A 4 10.80 29.84 35.30
CA VAL A 4 10.19 29.76 33.95
C VAL A 4 9.46 28.43 33.69
N HIS A 5 9.55 27.47 34.62
CA HIS A 5 8.95 26.12 34.43
C HIS A 5 7.63 25.92 35.18
N SER A 6 7.28 26.78 36.13
CA SER A 6 6.13 26.64 37.02
C SER A 6 4.77 26.98 36.40
N ARG A 7 4.72 27.52 35.17
CA ARG A 7 3.45 27.85 34.46
C ARG A 7 3.17 26.97 33.24
N ARG A 8 3.88 25.86 33.06
CA ARG A 8 3.69 24.99 31.88
C ARG A 8 2.63 23.93 32.16
N ASN A 9 1.53 24.00 31.39
CA ASN A 9 0.45 23.02 31.44
C ASN A 9 0.98 21.60 31.14
N TRP A 10 0.36 20.58 31.73
CA TRP A 10 0.68 19.17 31.52
C TRP A 10 0.79 18.77 30.04
N ALA A 11 -0.05 19.34 29.17
CA ALA A 11 0.01 19.10 27.73
C ALA A 11 1.39 19.47 27.14
N TRP A 12 2.01 20.55 27.61
CA TRP A 12 3.34 20.95 27.16
C TRP A 12 4.42 19.97 27.62
N TRP A 13 4.37 19.55 28.90
CA TRP A 13 5.31 18.55 29.43
C TRP A 13 5.19 17.22 28.72
N LYS A 14 3.95 16.77 28.44
CA LYS A 14 3.69 15.57 27.65
C LYS A 14 4.31 15.67 26.26
N SER A 15 4.14 16.79 25.55
CA SER A 15 4.77 17.00 24.24
C SER A 15 6.29 17.01 24.30
N GLN A 16 6.89 17.57 25.34
CA GLN A 16 8.35 17.57 25.51
C GLN A 16 8.92 16.21 25.86
N ILE A 17 8.22 15.42 26.68
CA ILE A 17 8.60 14.04 26.96
C ILE A 17 8.50 13.22 25.68
N ILE A 18 7.43 13.37 24.91
CA ILE A 18 7.32 12.75 23.59
C ILE A 18 8.46 13.25 22.70
N GLN A 19 8.78 14.53 22.63
CA GLN A 19 9.84 15.02 21.75
C GLN A 19 11.23 14.51 22.12
N ASN A 20 11.58 14.50 23.41
CA ASN A 20 12.91 14.13 23.89
C ASN A 20 13.11 12.62 24.02
N TYR A 21 12.03 11.87 24.27
CA TYR A 21 12.07 10.42 24.49
C TYR A 21 11.29 9.61 23.45
N SER A 22 10.74 10.24 22.41
CA SER A 22 10.31 9.50 21.22
C SER A 22 11.54 8.90 20.60
N ASN A 23 11.63 7.58 20.61
CA ASN A 23 12.70 6.86 19.96
C ASN A 23 12.64 7.12 18.44
N GLY A 24 13.32 8.17 17.99
CA GLY A 24 13.51 8.49 16.58
C GLY A 24 14.09 7.29 15.82
N THR A 25 14.99 6.54 16.46
CA THR A 25 15.51 5.26 15.98
C THR A 25 14.41 4.22 15.75
N ARG A 26 13.40 4.13 16.63
CA ARG A 26 12.27 3.19 16.49
C ARG A 26 11.32 3.61 15.38
N ILE A 27 11.10 4.92 15.21
CA ILE A 27 10.30 5.45 14.10
C ILE A 27 11.04 5.16 12.79
N TRP A 28 12.33 5.45 12.73
CA TRP A 28 13.18 5.14 11.57
C TRP A 28 13.17 3.64 11.24
N GLN A 29 13.34 2.75 12.22
CA GLN A 29 13.24 1.30 12.03
C GLN A 29 11.88 0.87 11.45
N LYS A 30 10.77 1.47 11.93
CA LYS A 30 9.43 1.21 11.39
C LYS A 30 9.28 1.74 9.96
N THR A 31 9.83 2.91 9.64
CA THR A 31 9.84 3.47 8.29
C THR A 31 10.62 2.58 7.33
N MET A 32 11.83 2.16 7.69
CA MET A 32 12.64 1.24 6.88
C MET A 32 11.95 -0.12 6.70
N SER A 33 11.30 -0.65 7.74
CA SER A 33 10.53 -1.89 7.65
C SER A 33 9.33 -1.75 6.71
N PHE A 34 8.72 -0.56 6.64
CA PHE A 34 7.64 -0.27 5.71
C PHE A 34 8.14 -0.17 4.27
N GLU A 35 9.26 0.52 4.03
CA GLU A 35 9.82 0.71 2.69
C GLU A 35 10.40 -0.58 2.09
N ASN A 36 10.86 -1.51 2.92
CA ASN A 36 11.39 -2.79 2.47
C ASN A 36 10.28 -3.83 2.19
N GLU A 37 9.09 -3.68 2.77
CA GLU A 37 8.00 -4.66 2.61
C GLU A 37 7.13 -4.34 1.39
N LYS A 38 7.58 -4.79 0.21
CA LYS A 38 6.81 -4.68 -1.03
C LYS A 38 5.57 -5.59 -1.02
N CYS A 39 4.55 -5.21 -1.79
CA CYS A 39 3.38 -6.04 -2.03
C CYS A 39 3.77 -7.35 -2.74
N SER A 40 3.69 -8.49 -2.03
CA SER A 40 3.92 -9.82 -2.58
C SER A 40 2.65 -10.43 -3.17
N VAL A 41 2.80 -11.27 -4.20
CA VAL A 41 1.72 -12.05 -4.82
C VAL A 41 1.30 -13.24 -3.96
N GLU A 42 1.82 -13.41 -2.75
CA GLU A 42 1.42 -14.49 -1.84
C GLU A 42 0.40 -14.02 -0.79
N LYS A 43 0.62 -12.86 -0.15
CA LYS A 43 -0.21 -12.33 0.94
C LYS A 43 -1.59 -11.87 0.47
N ASP A 44 -2.64 -12.04 1.27
CA ASP A 44 -3.97 -11.52 0.93
C ASP A 44 -3.95 -9.99 0.76
N PRO A 45 -4.41 -9.43 -0.38
CA PRO A 45 -4.43 -7.98 -0.61
C PRO A 45 -5.13 -7.18 0.48
N TYR A 46 -6.21 -7.71 1.06
CA TYR A 46 -6.95 -7.05 2.12
C TYR A 46 -6.14 -6.96 3.42
N GLU A 47 -5.59 -8.09 3.85
CA GLU A 47 -4.73 -8.17 5.03
C GLU A 47 -3.47 -7.30 4.87
N TRP A 48 -2.87 -7.29 3.67
CA TRP A 48 -1.70 -6.47 3.38
C TRP A 48 -2.02 -4.98 3.49
N CYS A 49 -3.11 -4.52 2.87
CA CYS A 49 -3.57 -3.13 2.95
C CYS A 49 -3.86 -2.69 4.39
N LEU A 50 -4.53 -3.54 5.18
CA LEU A 50 -4.81 -3.27 6.59
C LEU A 50 -3.54 -3.17 7.44
N ASN A 51 -2.62 -4.11 7.28
CA ASN A 51 -1.36 -4.13 8.02
C ASN A 51 -0.49 -2.92 7.69
N HIS A 52 -0.40 -2.55 6.41
CA HIS A 52 0.35 -1.37 5.97
C HIS A 52 -0.31 -0.07 6.44
N SER A 53 -1.63 0.02 6.44
CA SER A 53 -2.38 1.15 7.00
C SER A 53 -2.13 1.32 8.51
N LYS A 54 -2.16 0.23 9.28
CA LYS A 54 -1.85 0.25 10.72
C LYS A 54 -0.41 0.71 10.99
N ARG A 55 0.55 0.25 10.19
CA ARG A 55 1.95 0.67 10.29
C ARG A 55 2.15 2.14 9.96
N LEU A 56 1.49 2.64 8.92
CA LEU A 56 1.51 4.07 8.59
C LEU A 56 0.93 4.94 9.71
N LYS A 57 -0.19 4.54 10.31
CA LYS A 57 -0.73 5.21 11.51
C LYS A 57 0.22 5.18 12.71
N ALA A 58 1.04 4.13 12.83
CA ALA A 58 2.01 3.98 13.91
C ALA A 58 3.32 4.78 13.68
N ILE A 59 3.60 5.18 12.43
CA ILE A 59 4.71 6.06 12.06
C ILE A 59 4.25 7.52 12.17
N ASP A 60 3.09 7.83 11.62
CA ASP A 60 2.51 9.17 11.64
C ASP A 60 1.00 9.10 11.97
N PRO A 61 0.63 9.36 13.24
CA PRO A 61 -0.76 9.37 13.67
C PRO A 61 -1.60 10.51 13.05
N GLN A 62 -0.96 11.58 12.57
CA GLN A 62 -1.64 12.76 12.00
C GLN A 62 -1.74 12.69 10.46
N MET A 63 -1.37 11.55 9.87
CA MET A 63 -1.29 11.42 8.41
C MET A 63 -2.67 11.43 7.76
N ASN A 64 -2.85 12.37 6.81
CA ASN A 64 -4.06 12.49 5.99
C ASN A 64 -4.33 11.18 5.22
N SER A 65 -5.60 10.83 5.06
CA SER A 65 -6.06 9.63 4.33
C SER A 65 -5.50 9.57 2.91
N GLN A 66 -5.46 10.70 2.20
CA GLN A 66 -4.91 10.78 0.84
C GLN A 66 -3.41 10.46 0.81
N MET A 67 -2.65 11.00 1.76
CA MET A 67 -1.21 10.73 1.91
C MET A 67 -0.97 9.25 2.25
N ARG A 68 -1.85 8.63 3.03
CA ARG A 68 -1.81 7.20 3.36
C ARG A 68 -2.01 6.34 2.13
N ASN A 69 -3.00 6.68 1.32
CA ASN A 69 -3.27 5.97 0.08
C ASN A 69 -2.08 6.10 -0.89
N HIS A 70 -1.54 7.31 -1.04
CA HIS A 70 -0.36 7.53 -1.88
C HIS A 70 0.82 6.65 -1.45
N LYS A 71 1.19 6.68 -0.16
CA LYS A 71 2.27 5.83 0.37
C LYS A 71 2.00 4.34 0.21
N LEU A 72 0.75 3.92 0.37
CA LEU A 72 0.36 2.52 0.18
C LEU A 72 0.54 2.08 -1.28
N LEU A 73 0.16 2.93 -2.24
CA LEU A 73 0.33 2.67 -3.67
C LEU A 73 1.80 2.59 -4.08
N THR A 74 2.66 3.45 -3.51
CA THR A 74 4.12 3.41 -3.78
C THR A 74 4.78 2.11 -3.32
N GLN A 75 4.17 1.37 -2.39
CA GLN A 75 4.67 0.05 -1.95
C GLN A 75 4.23 -1.10 -2.85
N MET A 76 3.37 -0.83 -3.85
CA MET A 76 2.97 -1.83 -4.84
C MET A 76 4.01 -1.96 -5.96
N THR A 77 3.98 -3.09 -6.65
CA THR A 77 4.84 -3.30 -7.83
C THR A 77 4.38 -2.39 -8.97
N GLY A 78 5.28 -1.82 -9.77
CA GLY A 78 4.93 -0.76 -10.75
C GLY A 78 3.74 -1.04 -11.67
N GLU A 79 3.53 -2.29 -12.13
CA GLU A 79 2.35 -2.67 -12.91
C GLU A 79 1.04 -2.62 -12.09
N GLN A 80 1.10 -3.06 -10.84
CA GLN A 80 -0.02 -3.02 -9.91
C GLN A 80 -0.32 -1.59 -9.48
N GLU A 81 0.72 -0.80 -9.19
CA GLU A 81 0.60 0.61 -8.84
C GLU A 81 -0.11 1.39 -9.96
N HIS A 82 0.32 1.22 -11.21
CA HIS A 82 -0.29 1.90 -12.35
C HIS A 82 -1.74 1.46 -12.58
N ALA A 83 -2.02 0.15 -12.49
CA ALA A 83 -3.37 -0.37 -12.65
C ALA A 83 -4.33 0.11 -11.54
N VAL A 84 -3.87 0.13 -10.29
CA VAL A 84 -4.68 0.61 -9.16
C VAL A 84 -4.85 2.12 -9.23
N LYS A 85 -3.82 2.92 -9.58
CA LYS A 85 -3.96 4.37 -9.78
C LYS A 85 -4.91 4.74 -10.92
N PHE A 86 -4.97 3.93 -11.96
CA PHE A 86 -5.89 4.14 -13.07
C PHE A 86 -7.36 3.91 -12.67
N ILE A 87 -7.60 3.02 -11.71
CA ILE A 87 -8.96 2.64 -11.28
C ILE A 87 -9.41 3.42 -10.03
N CYS A 88 -8.50 3.66 -9.08
CA CYS A 88 -8.77 4.41 -7.86
C CYS A 88 -8.36 5.88 -8.01
N ASN A 89 -9.34 6.79 -7.90
CA ASN A 89 -9.10 8.22 -7.76
C ASN A 89 -8.44 8.57 -6.41
N GLN A 90 -7.90 9.79 -6.29
CA GLN A 90 -7.15 10.26 -5.11
C GLN A 90 -7.93 10.19 -3.77
N ASN A 91 -9.25 10.06 -3.82
CA ASN A 91 -10.14 9.98 -2.65
C ASN A 91 -10.61 8.55 -2.33
N CYS A 92 -10.04 7.52 -2.95
CA CYS A 92 -10.51 6.16 -2.75
C CYS A 92 -10.32 5.68 -1.30
N THR A 93 -11.28 4.89 -0.84
CA THR A 93 -11.21 4.25 0.47
C THR A 93 -10.23 3.08 0.46
N LEU A 94 -9.77 2.67 1.65
CA LEU A 94 -8.88 1.51 1.80
C LEU A 94 -9.50 0.23 1.23
N ASP A 95 -10.82 0.07 1.37
CA ASP A 95 -11.56 -1.09 0.84
C ASP A 95 -11.61 -1.07 -0.69
N GLU A 96 -11.80 0.10 -1.32
CA GLU A 96 -11.73 0.24 -2.78
C GLU A 96 -10.33 -0.10 -3.31
N ILE A 97 -9.27 0.34 -2.62
CA ILE A 97 -7.89 0.01 -2.99
C ILE A 97 -7.64 -1.50 -2.84
N ALA A 98 -8.14 -2.12 -1.78
CA ALA A 98 -7.98 -3.56 -1.56
C ALA A 98 -8.74 -4.39 -2.62
N ASN A 99 -9.99 -4.03 -2.92
CA ASN A 99 -10.80 -4.70 -3.95
C ASN A 99 -10.18 -4.57 -5.34
N THR A 100 -9.74 -3.36 -5.71
CA THR A 100 -9.09 -3.13 -7.01
C THR A 100 -7.75 -3.86 -7.11
N LEU A 101 -6.95 -3.89 -6.04
CA LEU A 101 -5.72 -4.68 -5.99
C LEU A 101 -6.00 -6.18 -6.14
N GLN A 102 -7.05 -6.69 -5.51
CA GLN A 102 -7.48 -8.08 -5.65
C GLN A 102 -7.88 -8.39 -7.10
N ASP A 103 -8.61 -7.51 -7.75
CA ASP A 103 -9.01 -7.66 -9.16
C ASP A 103 -7.83 -7.57 -10.11
N VAL A 104 -6.91 -6.63 -9.89
CA VAL A 104 -5.66 -6.53 -10.65
C VAL A 104 -4.82 -7.81 -10.48
N ARG A 105 -4.73 -8.35 -9.26
CA ARG A 105 -4.04 -9.62 -9.02
C ARG A 105 -4.71 -10.80 -9.71
N LYS A 106 -6.05 -10.88 -9.68
CA LYS A 106 -6.79 -11.91 -10.44
C LYS A 106 -6.46 -11.79 -11.94
N ARG A 107 -6.55 -10.59 -12.53
CA ARG A 107 -6.28 -10.33 -13.95
C ARG A 107 -4.83 -10.61 -14.35
N THR A 108 -3.86 -10.26 -13.50
CA THR A 108 -2.43 -10.51 -13.76
C THR A 108 -2.06 -11.99 -13.58
N ASN A 109 -2.70 -12.70 -12.65
CA ASN A 109 -2.54 -14.14 -12.51
C ASN A 109 -3.22 -14.91 -13.67
N ILE A 110 -4.32 -14.38 -14.20
CA ILE A 110 -4.99 -14.91 -15.41
C ILE A 110 -4.05 -14.86 -16.62
N ARG A 111 -3.14 -13.88 -16.76
CA ARG A 111 -2.13 -13.86 -17.84
C ARG A 111 -1.11 -15.02 -17.76
N LYS A 112 -0.94 -15.66 -16.60
CA LYS A 112 -0.11 -16.86 -16.45
C LYS A 112 -0.87 -18.16 -16.74
N TYR A 113 -2.20 -18.11 -16.85
CA TYR A 113 -3.04 -19.25 -17.16
C TYR A 113 -4.00 -18.95 -18.32
N THR A 114 -3.43 -18.87 -19.52
CA THR A 114 -4.09 -19.37 -20.73
C THR A 114 -3.01 -19.90 -21.67
N PRO A 115 -2.77 -21.22 -21.79
CA PRO A 115 -2.44 -21.73 -23.10
C PRO A 115 -3.68 -21.45 -23.94
N TYR A 116 -3.58 -20.45 -24.82
CA TYR A 116 -4.54 -20.29 -25.90
C TYR A 116 -4.46 -21.61 -26.68
N LYS A 117 -5.36 -22.57 -26.38
CA LYS A 117 -5.59 -23.67 -27.28
C LYS A 117 -6.09 -22.99 -28.54
N SER A 118 -5.23 -22.94 -29.55
CA SER A 118 -5.63 -22.75 -30.93
C SER A 118 -6.66 -23.85 -31.21
N SER A 119 -7.94 -23.54 -31.00
CA SER A 119 -9.02 -24.24 -31.67
C SER A 119 -8.73 -24.04 -33.14
N GLY A 120 -8.14 -25.07 -33.75
CA GLY A 120 -7.63 -25.02 -35.11
C GLY A 120 -8.67 -24.42 -36.03
N PHE A 121 -8.33 -23.27 -36.61
CA PHE A 121 -8.79 -22.97 -37.94
C PHE A 121 -8.29 -24.13 -38.79
N LYS A 122 -9.20 -25.04 -39.15
CA LYS A 122 -8.94 -26.00 -40.21
C LYS A 122 -8.67 -25.18 -41.47
N GLU A 123 -7.40 -25.06 -41.76
CA GLU A 123 -6.85 -24.63 -43.03
C GLU A 123 -7.34 -25.65 -44.07
N ASN A 124 -8.51 -25.41 -44.66
CA ASN A 124 -8.94 -26.15 -45.84
C ASN A 124 -8.08 -25.67 -47.02
N GLN A 125 -6.93 -26.32 -47.17
CA GLN A 125 -6.08 -26.33 -48.36
C GLN A 125 -6.78 -27.12 -49.51
N PRO A 126 -6.31 -27.03 -50.77
CA PRO A 126 -7.12 -26.72 -51.95
C PRO A 126 -7.60 -27.90 -52.81
N PHE A 127 -8.43 -27.56 -53.80
CA PHE A 127 -9.11 -28.33 -54.87
C PHE A 127 -8.51 -29.68 -55.34
N ARG A 128 -9.39 -30.68 -55.59
CA ARG A 128 -9.41 -31.57 -56.79
C ARG A 128 -10.52 -32.62 -56.72
N VAL A 129 -11.45 -32.62 -57.69
CA VAL A 129 -11.70 -33.70 -58.67
C VAL A 129 -12.13 -33.03 -59.97
#